data_AF-A0A3D1WUX4-F1
#
_entry.id   AF-A0A3D1WUX4-F1
#
_cell.length_a   1.000
_cell.length_b   1.000
_cell.length_c   1.000
_cell.angle_alpha   90.00
_cell.angle_beta   90.00
_cell.angle_gamma   90.00
#
_symmetry.space_group_name_H-M   'P 1'
#
loop_
_entity.id
_entity.type
_entity.pdbx_description
1 polymer ?
#
loop_
_entity_poly.entity_id
_entity_poly.type
_entity_poly.pdbx_seq_one_letter_code
_entity_poly.pdbx_strand_id
1 'polypeptide(L)' 'DTHFTRVVQRIGITHEKDPQRIEQEVARLLLPEYHYRFSMIVNLHGRQVCHARKPQCEICTVAPFCASYPL' A
#
# COMPACT_ATOMS: atom_id res chain seq x y z
N ASP A 1 5.91 8.40 3.12
CA ASP A 1 4.77 9.04 2.39
C ASP A 1 3.45 8.56 3.00
N THR A 2 2.46 9.43 3.22
CA THR A 2 1.18 9.06 3.86
C THR A 2 0.26 8.20 2.97
N HIS A 3 0.40 8.27 1.64
CA HIS A 3 -0.25 7.37 0.70
C HIS A 3 0.35 5.96 0.82
N PHE A 4 1.68 5.86 0.79
CA PHE A 4 2.40 4.60 0.92
C PHE A 4 1.95 3.83 2.17
N THR A 5 2.13 4.43 3.35
CA THR A 5 1.79 3.83 4.65
C THR A 5 0.36 3.31 4.68
N ARG A 6 -0.62 4.14 4.27
CA ARG A 6 -2.03 3.76 4.26
C ARG A 6 -2.30 2.56 3.33
N VAL A 7 -1.74 2.59 2.13
CA VAL A 7 -2.02 1.54 1.12
C VAL A 7 -1.42 0.20 1.56
N VAL A 8 -0.15 0.18 1.97
CA VAL A 8 0.50 -1.08 2.39
C VAL A 8 -0.15 -1.70 3.62
N GLN A 9 -0.60 -0.86 4.57
CA GLN A 9 -1.37 -1.32 5.72
C GLN A 9 -2.76 -1.85 5.33
N ARG A 10 -3.49 -1.14 4.46
CA ARG A 10 -4.83 -1.58 4.03
C ARG A 10 -4.82 -2.89 3.26
N ILE A 11 -3.85 -3.05 2.38
CA ILE A 11 -3.66 -4.30 1.63
C ILE A 11 -3.30 -5.44 2.58
N GLY A 12 -2.67 -5.14 3.72
CA GLY A 12 -2.25 -6.13 4.73
C GLY A 12 -0.80 -6.59 4.56
N ILE A 13 0.05 -5.78 3.94
CA ILE A 13 1.49 -6.09 3.79
C ILE A 13 2.21 -5.98 5.13
N THR A 14 1.75 -5.09 6.01
CA THR A 14 2.31 -4.87 7.36
C THR A 14 1.24 -4.41 8.34
N HIS A 15 1.45 -4.75 9.62
CA HIS A 15 0.68 -4.24 10.76
C HIS A 15 1.45 -3.21 11.61
N GLU A 16 2.67 -2.87 11.22
CA GLU A 16 3.45 -1.81 11.87
C GLU A 16 2.75 -0.46 11.77
N LYS A 17 3.02 0.42 12.74
CA LYS A 17 2.43 1.76 12.81
C LYS A 17 3.46 2.87 12.62
N ASP A 18 4.71 2.57 12.94
CA ASP A 18 5.79 3.52 12.77
C ASP A 18 6.22 3.59 11.29
N PRO A 19 6.22 4.77 10.64
CA PRO A 19 6.55 4.90 9.23
C PRO A 19 7.92 4.35 8.85
N GLN A 20 8.92 4.52 9.72
CA GLN A 20 10.28 4.03 9.45
C GLN A 20 10.32 2.50 9.49
N ARG A 21 9.65 1.89 10.45
CA ARG A 21 9.51 0.42 10.52
C ARG A 21 8.73 -0.14 9.33
N ILE A 22 7.67 0.53 8.90
CA ILE A 22 6.90 0.15 7.71
C ILE A 22 7.79 0.14 6.46
N GLU A 23 8.55 1.20 6.23
CA GLU A 23 9.45 1.28 5.07
C GLU A 23 10.52 0.18 5.11
N GLN A 24 11.11 -0.07 6.29
CA GLN A 24 12.11 -1.13 6.45
C GLN A 24 11.53 -2.53 6.25
N GLU A 25 10.36 -2.81 6.81
CA GLU A 25 9.71 -4.11 6.68
C GLU A 25 9.33 -4.38 5.23
N VAL A 26 8.67 -3.42 4.57
CA VAL A 26 8.28 -3.56 3.16
C VAL A 26 9.50 -3.67 2.25
N ALA A 27 10.57 -2.93 2.50
CA ALA A 27 11.82 -3.04 1.73
C ALA A 27 12.46 -4.43 1.84
N ARG A 28 12.34 -5.12 2.98
CA ARG A 28 12.86 -6.49 3.17
C ARG A 28 12.09 -7.54 2.36
N LEU A 29 10.87 -7.24 1.91
CA LEU A 29 10.06 -8.14 1.09
C LEU A 29 10.39 -8.04 -0.41
N LEU A 30 11.22 -7.08 -0.81
CA LEU A 30 11.48 -6.74 -2.20
C LEU A 30 12.97 -6.77 -2.51
N LEU A 31 13.33 -7.18 -3.72
CA LEU A 31 14.70 -6.98 -4.21
C LEU A 31 14.99 -5.47 -4.35
N PRO A 32 16.23 -5.01 -4.06
CA PRO A 32 16.58 -3.58 -4.04
C PRO A 32 16.19 -2.80 -5.31
N GLU A 33 16.32 -3.42 -6.48
CA GLU A 33 15.97 -2.84 -7.78
C GLU A 33 14.47 -2.50 -7.92
N TYR A 34 13.60 -3.11 -7.11
CA TYR A 34 12.16 -2.86 -7.14
C TYR A 34 11.71 -1.81 -6.13
N HIS A 35 12.55 -1.41 -5.17
CA HIS A 35 12.15 -0.53 -4.06
C HIS A 35 11.55 0.79 -4.56
N TYR A 36 12.25 1.47 -5.47
CA TYR A 36 11.79 2.73 -6.04
C TYR A 36 10.47 2.57 -6.81
N ARG A 37 10.42 1.60 -7.73
CA ARG A 37 9.25 1.37 -8.59
C ARG A 37 8.03 0.99 -7.77
N PHE A 38 8.19 0.13 -6.77
CA PHE A 38 7.13 -0.27 -5.86
C PHE A 38 6.58 0.95 -5.10
N SER A 39 7.45 1.72 -4.45
CA SER A 39 7.04 2.92 -3.71
C SER A 39 6.26 3.91 -4.57
N MET A 40 6.73 4.17 -5.79
CA MET A 40 6.05 5.06 -6.74
C MET A 40 4.67 4.55 -7.15
N ILE A 41 4.55 3.26 -7.46
CA ILE A 41 3.26 2.65 -7.85
C ILE A 41 2.27 2.67 -6.68
N VAL A 42 2.72 2.33 -5.47
CA VAL A 42 1.86 2.36 -4.27
C VAL A 42 1.39 3.79 -3.98
N ASN A 43 2.27 4.78 -4.10
CA ASN A 43 1.90 6.19 -3.93
C ASN A 43 0.90 6.65 -4.99
N LEU A 44 1.11 6.28 -6.26
CA LEU A 44 0.18 6.58 -7.34
C LEU A 44 -1.19 5.96 -7.07
N HIS A 45 -1.23 4.68 -6.68
CA HIS A 45 -2.46 3.98 -6.34
C HIS A 45 -3.18 4.63 -5.15
N GLY A 46 -2.45 5.03 -4.12
CA GLY A 46 -2.99 5.77 -2.98
C GLY A 46 -3.47 7.18 -3.32
N ARG A 47 -3.04 7.76 -4.45
CA ARG A 47 -3.53 9.06 -4.95
C ARG A 47 -4.77 8.89 -5.81
N GLN A 48 -4.80 7.88 -6.67
CA GLN A 48 -5.81 7.74 -7.73
C GLN A 48 -6.97 6.82 -7.38
N VAL A 49 -6.78 5.83 -6.50
CA VAL A 49 -7.78 4.77 -6.24
C VAL A 49 -8.03 4.59 -4.74
N CYS A 50 -6.98 4.34 -3.96
CA CYS A 50 -7.09 4.05 -2.54
C CYS A 50 -7.08 5.33 -1.68
N HIS A 51 -8.05 6.21 -1.92
CA HIS A 51 -8.21 7.47 -1.20
C HIS A 51 -8.44 7.26 0.31
N ALA A 52 -8.06 8.25 1.12
CA ALA A 52 -8.11 8.14 2.59
C ALA A 52 -9.54 7.91 3.13
N ARG A 53 -10.55 8.63 2.62
CA ARG A 53 -11.92 8.57 3.13
C ARG A 53 -12.84 7.64 2.35
N LYS A 54 -12.81 7.69 1.01
CA LYS A 54 -13.68 6.92 0.12
C LYS A 54 -12.85 6.23 -0.97
N PRO A 55 -12.18 5.11 -0.66
CA PRO A 55 -11.41 4.37 -1.66
C PRO A 55 -12.35 3.80 -2.72
N GLN A 56 -11.90 3.75 -3.98
CA GLN A 56 -12.68 3.23 -5.10
C GLN A 56 -12.45 1.71 -5.24
N CYS A 57 -12.84 0.93 -4.23
CA CYS A 57 -12.56 -0.52 -4.17
C CYS A 57 -13.19 -1.30 -5.34
N GLU A 58 -14.36 -0.88 -5.82
CA GLU A 58 -15.08 -1.50 -6.94
C GLU A 58 -14.28 -1.54 -8.25
N ILE A 59 -13.36 -0.59 -8.46
CA ILE A 59 -12.49 -0.53 -9.66
C ILE A 59 -11.03 -0.85 -9.34
N CYS A 60 -10.74 -1.23 -8.10
CA CYS A 60 -9.38 -1.45 -7.63
C CYS A 60 -8.92 -2.86 -8.04
N THR A 61 -7.89 -2.92 -8.89
CA THR A 61 -7.35 -4.19 -9.41
C THR A 61 -6.76 -5.09 -8.32
N VAL A 62 -6.38 -4.54 -7.18
CA VAL A 62 -5.85 -5.28 -6.02
C VAL A 62 -6.91 -5.56 -4.94
N ALA A 63 -8.15 -5.09 -5.10
CA ALA A 63 -9.22 -5.32 -4.12
C ALA A 63 -9.48 -6.80 -3.78
N PRO A 64 -9.46 -7.75 -4.74
CA PRO A 64 -9.63 -9.18 -4.44
C PRO A 64 -8.58 -9.77 -3.49
N PHE A 65 -7.44 -9.10 -3.34
CA PHE A 65 -6.33 -9.51 -2.48
C PHE A 65 -6.15 -8.58 -1.27
N CYS A 66 -7.03 -7.59 -1.09
CA CYS A 66 -6.88 -6.54 -0.09
C CYS A 66 -7.53 -6.95 1.24
N ALA A 67 -6.73 -7.02 2.31
CA ALA A 67 -7.24 -7.37 3.65
C ALA A 67 -8.32 -6.41 4.19
N SER A 68 -8.36 -5.15 3.72
CA SER A 68 -9.36 -4.16 4.14
C SER A 68 -10.62 -4.13 3.27
N TYR A 69 -10.71 -4.91 2.19
CA TYR A 69 -11.92 -5.01 1.38
C TYR A 69 -12.65 -6.33 1.72
N PRO A 70 -13.73 -6.29 2.50
CA PRO A 70 -14.57 -7.46 2.68
C PRO A 70 -15.25 -7.76 1.35
N LEU A 71 -15.06 -8.98 0.84
CA LEU A 71 -15.86 -9.52 -0.26
C LEU A 71 -17.35 -9.51 0.08
#